data_AF-A0A453BV76-F1
#
_entry.id   AF-A0A453BV76-F1
#
_cell.length_a   1.000
_cell.length_b   1.000
_cell.length_c   1.000
_cell.angle_alpha   90.00
_cell.angle_beta   90.00
_cell.angle_gamma   90.00
#
_symmetry.space_group_name_H-M   'P 1'
#
loop_
_entity.id
_entity.type
_entity.pdbx_description
1 polymer ?
#
loop_
_entity_poly.entity_id
_entity_poly.type
_entity_poly.pdbx_seq_one_letter_code
_entity_poly.pdbx_strand_id
1 'polypeptide(L)'
;LPTYRVAPQLEVRLEEFELFAIDRLRVLKGISDGLSRGKRPEEMEKLVSELWKAHMRHQDPAETLNKDIISHFVLRLVYCRTEELRKWFLSMENTLFRYRFRLESPESQVASSLFVM
;
A
#
# COMPACT_ATOMS: atom_id res chain seq x y z
N LEU A 1 -1.42 2.36 -10.85
CA LEU A 1 -1.36 1.59 -9.58
C LEU A 1 -1.68 0.09 -9.75
N PRO A 2 -1.04 -0.85 -9.02
CA PRO A 2 -1.40 -2.28 -9.04
C PRO A 2 -2.77 -2.55 -8.37
N THR A 3 -3.53 -3.50 -8.91
CA THR A 3 -4.83 -3.94 -8.35
C THR A 3 -4.72 -5.17 -7.44
N TYR A 4 -3.52 -5.77 -7.34
CA TYR A 4 -3.21 -6.93 -6.49
C TYR A 4 -4.09 -8.17 -6.69
N ARG A 5 -4.62 -8.36 -7.91
CA ARG A 5 -5.49 -9.50 -8.24
C ARG A 5 -4.75 -10.83 -8.26
N VAL A 6 -3.55 -10.85 -8.83
CA VAL A 6 -2.73 -12.06 -9.02
C VAL A 6 -1.34 -11.81 -8.45
N ALA A 7 -0.84 -12.75 -7.65
CA ALA A 7 0.53 -12.70 -7.16
C ALA A 7 1.48 -12.94 -8.36
N PRO A 8 2.46 -12.07 -8.60
CA PRO A 8 3.42 -12.28 -9.67
C PRO A 8 4.37 -13.43 -9.32
N GLN A 9 4.95 -14.06 -10.33
CA GLN A 9 6.07 -14.99 -10.15
C GLN A 9 7.35 -14.17 -9.95
N LEU A 10 7.60 -13.76 -8.70
CA LEU A 10 8.81 -13.05 -8.30
C LEU A 10 9.55 -13.89 -7.26
N GLU A 11 10.86 -14.01 -7.44
CA GLU A 11 11.76 -14.54 -6.42
C GLU A 11 12.27 -13.38 -5.57
N VAL A 12 12.24 -13.54 -4.25
CA VAL A 12 12.69 -12.53 -3.29
C VAL A 12 13.41 -13.24 -2.15
N ARG A 13 14.48 -12.64 -1.63
CA ARG A 13 15.19 -13.19 -0.47
C ARG A 13 14.33 -13.07 0.78
N LEU A 14 14.54 -13.95 1.76
CA LEU A 14 13.72 -13.97 2.96
C LEU A 14 13.84 -12.66 3.76
N GLU A 15 15.04 -12.08 3.80
CA GLU A 15 15.31 -10.82 4.50
C GLU A 15 14.59 -9.64 3.85
N GLU A 16 14.57 -9.60 2.51
CA GLU A 16 13.86 -8.59 1.73
C GLU A 16 12.34 -8.76 1.88
N PHE A 17 11.86 -10.00 1.91
CA PHE A 17 10.46 -10.35 2.14
C PHE A 17 9.96 -9.79 3.48
N GLU A 18 10.72 -9.98 4.57
CA GLU A 18 10.37 -9.46 5.90
C GLU A 18 10.45 -7.92 5.93
N LEU A 19 11.52 -7.34 5.40
CA LEU A 19 11.72 -5.90 5.36
C LEU A 19 10.58 -5.18 4.61
N PHE A 20 10.19 -5.71 3.44
CA PHE A 20 9.12 -5.13 2.62
C PHE A 20 7.78 -5.16 3.36
N ALA A 21 7.48 -6.25 4.07
CA ALA A 21 6.27 -6.37 4.87
C ALA A 21 6.26 -5.36 6.03
N ILE A 22 7.39 -5.21 6.75
CA ILE A 22 7.53 -4.26 7.85
C ILE A 22 7.33 -2.82 7.37
N ASP A 23 7.94 -2.44 6.25
CA ASP A 23 7.82 -1.09 5.70
C ASP A 23 6.39 -0.75 5.29
N ARG A 24 5.69 -1.67 4.61
CA ARG A 24 4.26 -1.46 4.32
C ARG A 24 3.43 -1.38 5.59
N LEU A 25 3.72 -2.23 6.58
CA LEU A 25 3.01 -2.19 7.86
C LEU A 25 3.18 -0.86 8.59
N ARG A 26 4.36 -0.23 8.52
CA ARG A 26 4.60 1.12 9.06
C ARG A 26 3.69 2.15 8.39
N VAL A 27 3.52 2.07 7.07
CA VAL A 27 2.60 2.94 6.32
C VAL A 27 1.16 2.72 6.79
N LEU A 28 0.69 1.48 6.85
CA LEU A 28 -0.70 1.17 7.26
C LEU A 28 -0.99 1.59 8.70
N LYS A 29 -0.05 1.37 9.63
CA LYS A 29 -0.17 1.84 11.02
C LYS A 29 -0.21 3.36 11.10
N GLY A 30 0.66 4.06 10.35
CA GLY A 30 0.66 5.52 10.29
C GLY A 30 -0.66 6.10 9.75
N ILE A 31 -1.28 5.43 8.77
CA ILE A 31 -2.63 5.78 8.27
C ILE A 31 -3.67 5.56 9.37
N SER A 32 -3.65 4.41 10.05
CA SER A 32 -4.56 4.09 11.15
C SER A 32 -4.48 5.15 12.26
N ASP A 33 -3.26 5.55 12.63
CA ASP A 33 -3.01 6.56 13.66
C ASP A 33 -3.45 7.96 13.21
N GLY A 34 -3.28 8.29 11.93
CA GLY A 34 -3.76 9.54 11.37
C GLY A 34 -5.28 9.66 11.44
N LEU A 35 -5.98 8.57 11.09
CA LEU A 35 -7.44 8.50 11.14
C LEU A 35 -7.98 8.54 12.58
N SER A 36 -7.36 7.81 13.51
CA SER A 36 -7.79 7.79 14.92
C SER A 36 -7.62 9.14 15.61
N ARG A 37 -6.67 9.97 15.15
CA ARG A 37 -6.47 11.36 15.61
C ARG A 37 -7.38 12.38 14.90
N GLY A 38 -8.27 11.94 14.00
CA GLY A 38 -9.21 12.82 13.33
C GLY A 38 -8.58 13.79 12.33
N LYS A 39 -7.44 13.45 11.72
CA LYS A 39 -6.81 14.28 10.67
C LYS A 39 -7.78 14.54 9.52
N ARG A 40 -7.80 15.77 9.02
CA ARG A 40 -8.61 16.16 7.86
C ARG A 40 -8.10 15.51 6.56
N PRO A 41 -8.92 15.44 5.50
CA PRO A 41 -8.53 14.79 4.24
C PRO A 41 -7.21 15.30 3.64
N GLU A 42 -6.94 16.60 3.70
CA GLU A 42 -5.73 17.23 3.16
C GLU A 42 -4.48 16.84 3.98
N GLU A 43 -4.65 16.76 5.30
CA GLU A 43 -3.59 16.34 6.22
C GLU A 43 -3.27 14.85 6.06
N MET A 44 -4.29 14.04 5.80
CA MET A 44 -4.14 12.62 5.50
C MET A 44 -3.44 12.40 4.16
N GLU A 45 -3.76 13.19 3.13
CA GLU A 45 -3.09 13.10 1.83
C GLU A 45 -1.59 13.38 1.95
N LYS A 46 -1.23 14.46 2.66
CA LYS A 46 0.17 14.78 2.96
C LYS A 46 0.83 13.66 3.77
N LEU A 47 0.17 13.17 4.82
CA LEU A 47 0.69 12.09 5.66
C LEU A 47 0.98 10.82 4.86
N VAL A 48 0.03 10.38 4.03
CA VAL A 48 0.17 9.17 3.21
C VAL A 48 1.31 9.33 2.21
N SER A 49 1.41 10.49 1.56
CA SER A 49 2.48 10.79 0.61
C SER A 49 3.86 10.70 1.27
N GLU A 50 4.02 11.27 2.46
CA GLU A 50 5.29 11.25 3.20
C GLU A 50 5.63 9.85 3.74
N LEU A 51 4.66 9.12 4.30
CA LEU A 51 4.85 7.72 4.73
C LEU A 51 5.25 6.82 3.54
N TRP A 52 4.59 6.99 2.39
CA TRP A 52 4.91 6.24 1.18
C TRP A 52 6.32 6.54 0.68
N LYS A 53 6.71 7.82 0.61
CA LYS A 53 8.06 8.21 0.22
C LYS A 53 9.13 7.70 1.19
N ALA A 54 8.85 7.72 2.48
CA ALA A 54 9.81 7.32 3.51
C ALA A 54 10.04 5.81 3.56
N HIS A 55 9.00 5.00 3.34
CA HIS A 55 9.07 3.55 3.57
C HIS A 55 9.01 2.71 2.30
N MET A 56 8.35 3.18 1.24
CA MET A 56 8.06 2.35 0.06
C MET A 56 8.85 2.74 -1.18
N ARG A 57 9.35 3.98 -1.25
CA ARG A 57 10.09 4.46 -2.41
C ARG A 57 11.49 3.87 -2.46
N HIS A 58 11.88 3.42 -3.64
CA HIS A 58 13.25 3.03 -3.98
C HIS A 58 13.80 3.95 -5.09
N GLN A 59 15.12 3.96 -5.29
CA GLN A 59 15.75 4.73 -6.37
C GLN A 59 15.33 4.19 -7.74
N ASP A 60 15.22 2.87 -7.84
CA ASP A 60 14.69 2.16 -9.01
C ASP A 60 13.15 2.06 -8.94
N PRO A 61 12.41 2.57 -9.96
CA PRO A 61 10.97 2.38 -10.07
C PRO A 61 10.52 0.92 -10.12
N ALA A 62 11.31 0.02 -10.71
CA ALA A 62 10.98 -1.41 -10.77
C ALA A 62 11.03 -2.03 -9.38
N GLU A 63 12.06 -1.72 -8.59
CA GLU A 63 12.17 -2.15 -7.19
C GLU A 63 11.07 -1.55 -6.32
N THR A 64 10.66 -0.31 -6.57
CA THR A 64 9.51 0.30 -5.88
C THR A 64 8.24 -0.50 -6.14
N LEU A 65 8.01 -0.93 -7.39
CA LEU A 65 6.87 -1.74 -7.78
C LEU A 65 6.94 -3.16 -7.18
N ASN A 66 8.09 -3.81 -7.23
CA ASN A 66 8.31 -5.13 -6.64
C ASN A 66 8.05 -5.10 -5.13
N LYS A 67 8.62 -4.11 -4.44
CA LYS A 67 8.38 -3.88 -3.01
C LYS A 67 6.90 -3.67 -2.71
N ASP A 68 6.19 -2.85 -3.49
CA ASP A 68 4.75 -2.61 -3.36
C ASP A 68 3.94 -3.91 -3.48
N ILE A 69 4.20 -4.71 -4.52
CA ILE A 69 3.47 -5.95 -4.76
C ILE A 69 3.78 -7.00 -3.70
N ILE A 70 5.06 -7.29 -3.46
CA ILE A 70 5.50 -8.33 -2.52
C ILE A 70 4.97 -8.03 -1.13
N SER A 71 5.21 -6.82 -0.61
CA SER A 71 4.76 -6.42 0.73
C SER A 71 3.26 -6.59 0.94
N HIS A 72 2.43 -6.27 -0.05
CA HIS A 72 0.98 -6.47 0.00
C HIS A 72 0.63 -7.95 0.18
N PHE A 73 1.19 -8.83 -0.65
CA PHE A 73 0.91 -10.26 -0.58
C PHE A 73 1.47 -10.90 0.69
N VAL A 74 2.61 -10.45 1.20
CA VAL A 74 3.13 -10.91 2.50
C VAL A 74 2.16 -10.58 3.62
N LEU A 75 1.67 -9.33 3.69
CA LEU A 75 0.75 -8.94 4.75
C LEU A 75 -0.59 -9.68 4.67
N ARG A 76 -1.04 -10.09 3.48
CA ARG A 76 -2.22 -10.97 3.36
C ARG A 76 -2.03 -12.31 4.10
N LEU A 77 -0.84 -12.89 4.08
CA LEU A 77 -0.55 -14.12 4.83
C LEU A 77 -0.60 -13.92 6.34
N VAL A 78 -0.18 -12.74 6.81
CA VAL A 78 -0.18 -12.40 8.24
C VAL A 78 -1.60 -12.08 8.73
N TYR A 79 -2.35 -11.28 7.99
CA TYR A 79 -3.63 -10.72 8.41
C TYR A 79 -4.86 -11.55 8.03
N CYS A 80 -4.69 -12.70 7.37
CA CYS A 80 -5.82 -13.59 7.05
C CYS A 80 -6.38 -14.40 8.24
N ARG A 81 -5.68 -14.41 9.38
CA ARG A 81 -5.92 -15.33 10.51
C ARG A 81 -7.27 -15.13 11.22
N THR A 82 -7.70 -13.89 11.40
CA THR A 82 -8.99 -13.58 12.07
C THR A 82 -9.79 -12.60 11.24
N GLU A 83 -11.11 -12.53 11.46
CA GLU A 83 -11.96 -11.57 10.74
C GLU A 83 -11.61 -10.12 11.08
N GLU A 84 -11.30 -9.84 12.35
CA GLU A 84 -10.90 -8.51 12.81
C GLU A 84 -9.61 -8.04 12.12
N LEU A 85 -8.59 -8.90 12.06
CA LEU A 85 -7.34 -8.60 11.36
C LEU A 85 -7.57 -8.35 9.87
N ARG A 86 -8.43 -9.16 9.22
CA ARG A 86 -8.81 -8.98 7.82
C ARG A 86 -9.49 -7.64 7.59
N LYS A 87 -10.47 -7.27 8.43
CA LYS A 87 -11.19 -5.99 8.33
C LYS A 87 -10.26 -4.80 8.50
N TRP A 88 -9.37 -4.85 9.49
CA TRP A 88 -8.39 -3.79 9.71
C TRP A 88 -7.46 -3.63 8.51
N PHE A 89 -6.88 -4.73 8.03
CA PHE A 89 -5.97 -4.72 6.88
C PHE A 89 -6.64 -4.16 5.63
N LEU A 90 -7.85 -4.64 5.28
CA LEU A 90 -8.60 -4.16 4.12
C LEU A 90 -8.95 -2.68 4.22
N SER A 91 -9.33 -2.20 5.40
CA SER A 91 -9.64 -0.78 5.64
C SER A 91 -8.43 0.12 5.41
N MET A 92 -7.27 -0.28 5.93
CA MET A 92 -6.03 0.49 5.78
C MET A 92 -5.50 0.44 4.34
N GLU A 93 -5.52 -0.72 3.68
CA GLU A 93 -5.14 -0.86 2.26
C GLU A 93 -6.06 -0.05 1.35
N ASN A 94 -7.37 -0.09 1.58
CA ASN A 94 -8.32 0.69 0.80
C ASN A 94 -8.06 2.19 0.94
N THR A 95 -7.77 2.64 2.17
CA THR A 95 -7.42 4.03 2.44
C THR A 95 -6.12 4.42 1.74
N LEU A 96 -5.08 3.60 1.84
CA LEU A 96 -3.80 3.80 1.13
C LEU A 96 -4.02 3.91 -0.39
N PHE A 97 -4.77 2.98 -0.97
CA PHE A 97 -5.09 2.97 -2.39
C PHE A 97 -5.82 4.24 -2.81
N ARG A 98 -6.84 4.66 -2.05
CA ARG A 98 -7.62 5.87 -2.34
C ARG A 98 -6.74 7.12 -2.40
N TYR A 99 -5.83 7.30 -1.45
CA TYR A 99 -4.93 8.46 -1.45
C TYR A 99 -3.87 8.37 -2.56
N ARG A 100 -3.30 7.18 -2.81
CA ARG A 100 -2.36 7.00 -3.94
C ARG A 100 -3.03 7.29 -5.28
N PHE A 101 -4.29 6.87 -5.46
CA PHE A 101 -5.05 7.11 -6.69
C PHE A 101 -5.33 8.60 -6.92
N ARG A 102 -5.67 9.36 -5.87
CA ARG A 102 -5.87 10.82 -5.97
C ARG A 102 -4.61 11.58 -6.39
N LEU A 103 -3.44 11.07 -6.03
CA LEU A 103 -2.14 11.65 -6.36
C LEU A 103 -1.65 11.28 -7.78
N GLU A 104 -2.29 10.31 -8.45
CA GLU A 104 -1.99 10.03 -9.87
C GLU A 104 -2.54 11.13 -10.78
N SER A 105 -1.90 11.34 -11.94
CA SER A 105 -2.39 12.31 -12.94
C SER A 105 -3.77 11.90 -13.48
N PRO A 106 -4.60 12.85 -13.95
CA PRO A 106 -5.91 12.53 -14.52
C PRO A 106 -5.84 11.50 -15.65
N GLU A 107 -4.79 11.55 -16.49
CA GLU A 107 -4.57 10.57 -17.57
C GLU A 107 -4.28 9.16 -17.03
N SER A 108 -3.53 9.07 -15.93
CA SER A 108 -3.19 7.80 -15.26
C SER A 108 -4.40 7.20 -14.52
N GLN A 109 -5.30 8.06 -14.01
CA GLN A 109 -6.55 7.65 -13.37
C GLN A 109 -7.53 7.03 -14.39
N VAL A 110 -7.63 7.60 -15.58
CA VAL A 110 -8.48 7.06 -16.67
C VAL A 110 -7.95 5.72 -17.15
N ALA A 111 -6.63 5.60 -17.36
CA ALA A 111 -5.99 4.34 -17.74
C ALA A 111 -6.18 3.24 -16.67
N SER A 112 -6.05 3.60 -15.39
CA SER A 112 -6.28 2.66 -14.28
C SER A 112 -7.75 2.25 -14.15
N SER A 113 -8.71 3.11 -14.52
CA SER A 113 -10.16 2.80 -14.44
C SER A 113 -10.63 1.86 -15.56
N LEU A 114 -10.05 1.98 -16.76
CA LEU A 114 -10.32 1.11 -17.91
C LEU A 114 -9.90 -0.35 -17.68
N PHE A 115 -8.92 -0.60 -16.81
CA PHE A 115 -8.47 -1.94 -16.43
C PHE A 115 -9.28 -2.57 -15.27
N VAL A 116 -10.19 -1.81 -14.65
CA VAL A 116 -10.99 -2.25 -13.50
C VAL A 116 -12.40 -2.70 -13.90
N MET A 117 -12.93 -2.20 -15.03
CA MET A 117 -14.13 -2.72 -15.71
C MET A 117 -13.81 -3.97 -16.55
#